data_AF-A0A7X5N4J7-F1
#
_entry.id   AF-A0A7X5N4J7-F1
#
_cell.length_a   1.000
_cell.length_b   1.000
_cell.length_c   1.000
_cell.angle_alpha   90.00
_cell.angle_beta   90.00
_cell.angle_gamma   90.00
#
_symmetry.space_group_name_H-M   'P 1'
#
loop_
_entity.id
_entity.type
_entity.pdbx_description
1 polymer ?
#
loop_
_entity_poly.entity_id
_entity_poly.type
_entity_poly.pdbx_seq_one_letter_code
_entity_poly.pdbx_strand_id
1 'polypeptide(L)'
;MAEGIHEVRAHRKEQKDSYYFNWSVHIPLEYQQPFEPSHEAMAALDLHHGRPAPALAADLRRAFSGIVAGNVKEDGMRRIEEF
;
A
#
# COMPACT_ATOMS: atom_id res chain seq x y z
N MET A 1 -11.08 19.10 10.10
CA MET A 1 -9.76 18.73 10.70
C MET A 1 -9.75 18.87 12.22
N ALA A 2 -10.21 20.00 12.81
CA ALA A 2 -10.21 20.17 14.27
C ALA A 2 -10.98 19.06 15.03
N GLU A 3 -12.17 18.68 14.55
CA GLU A 3 -12.98 17.61 15.13
C GLU A 3 -12.28 16.24 15.10
N GLY A 4 -11.72 15.84 13.95
CA GLY A 4 -10.95 14.60 13.82
C GLY A 4 -9.71 14.54 14.73
N ILE A 5 -9.08 15.68 15.05
CA ILE A 5 -7.96 15.72 16.01
C ILE A 5 -8.46 15.38 17.43
N HIS A 6 -9.64 15.87 17.82
CA HIS A 6 -10.23 15.54 19.12
C HIS A 6 -10.58 14.04 19.21
N GLU A 7 -11.15 13.48 18.15
CA GLU A 7 -11.48 12.05 18.06
C GLU A 7 -10.23 11.17 18.14
N VAL A 8 -9.19 11.46 17.34
CA VAL A 8 -7.92 10.71 17.37
C VAL A 8 -7.29 10.79 18.76
N ARG A 9 -7.27 11.97 19.39
CA ARG A 9 -6.72 12.13 20.74
C ARG A 9 -7.50 11.29 21.77
N ALA A 10 -8.82 11.29 21.70
CA ALA A 10 -9.66 10.47 22.59
C ALA A 10 -9.38 8.98 22.39
N HIS A 11 -9.34 8.52 21.13
CA HIS A 11 -9.05 7.13 20.78
C HIS A 11 -7.66 6.67 21.26
N ARG A 12 -6.60 7.47 21.03
CA ARG A 12 -5.25 7.13 21.51
C ARG A 12 -5.19 7.03 23.04
N LYS A 13 -5.88 7.93 23.75
CA LYS A 13 -5.97 7.87 25.22
C LYS A 13 -6.68 6.60 25.70
N GLU A 14 -7.78 6.23 25.06
CA GLU A 14 -8.55 5.02 25.37
C GLU A 14 -7.72 3.75 25.14
N GLN A 15 -7.05 3.65 23.99
CA GLN A 15 -6.19 2.52 23.65
C GLN A 15 -4.83 2.51 24.36
N LYS A 16 -4.54 3.53 25.18
CA LYS A 16 -3.23 3.75 25.82
C LYS A 16 -2.08 3.75 24.81
N ASP A 17 -2.34 4.29 23.62
CA ASP A 17 -1.38 4.40 22.52
C ASP A 17 -0.71 5.78 22.52
N SER A 18 0.45 5.89 21.87
CA SER A 18 1.18 7.15 21.74
C SER A 18 0.40 8.15 20.89
N TYR A 19 0.55 9.45 21.18
CA TYR A 19 0.03 10.50 20.31
C TYR A 19 0.90 10.70 19.06
N TYR A 20 2.20 10.42 19.14
CA TYR A 20 3.18 10.73 18.08
C TYR A 20 3.37 9.60 17.07
N PHE A 21 3.01 8.38 17.43
CA PHE A 21 3.06 7.22 16.56
C PHE A 21 1.88 6.30 16.85
N ASN A 22 1.25 5.74 15.83
CA ASN A 22 0.12 4.84 16.00
C ASN A 22 0.64 3.41 16.11
N TRP A 23 0.89 2.91 17.33
CA TRP A 23 1.36 1.54 17.50
C TRP A 23 0.23 0.51 17.41
N SER A 24 -1.00 0.94 17.69
CA SER A 24 -2.18 0.08 17.67
C SER A 24 -2.67 -0.25 16.26
N VAL A 25 -2.22 0.48 15.23
CA VAL A 25 -2.59 0.19 13.84
C VAL A 25 -2.03 -1.15 13.40
N HIS A 26 -2.92 -2.08 13.06
CA HIS A 26 -2.53 -3.33 12.45
C HIS A 26 -2.36 -3.15 10.93
N ILE A 27 -1.16 -3.39 10.43
CA ILE A 27 -0.85 -3.39 9.00
C ILE A 27 -0.53 -4.83 8.59
N PRO A 28 -1.34 -5.50 7.75
CA PRO A 28 -1.05 -6.85 7.30
C PRO A 28 0.27 -6.92 6.52
N LEU A 29 0.96 -8.07 6.59
CA LEU A 29 2.31 -8.25 6.01
C LEU A 29 2.38 -7.93 4.50
N GLU A 30 1.32 -8.25 3.76
CA GLU A 30 1.21 -7.99 2.31
C GLU A 30 1.34 -6.51 1.93
N TYR A 31 1.02 -5.60 2.86
CA TYR A 31 1.17 -4.15 2.71
C TYR A 31 2.56 -3.64 3.09
N GLN A 32 3.33 -4.43 3.83
CA GLN A 32 4.68 -4.07 4.29
C GLN A 32 5.77 -4.57 3.36
N GLN A 33 5.53 -5.68 2.65
CA GLN A 33 6.51 -6.27 1.75
C GLN A 33 6.84 -5.33 0.59
N PRO A 34 8.14 -5.11 0.29
CA PRO A 34 8.57 -4.45 -0.93
C PRO A 34 8.01 -5.17 -2.16
N PHE A 35 7.75 -4.39 -3.21
CA PHE A 35 7.27 -4.91 -4.48
C PHE A 35 8.18 -4.39 -5.59
N GLU A 36 8.87 -5.29 -6.28
CA GLU A 36 9.67 -4.98 -7.45
C GLU A 36 8.83 -5.22 -8.71
N PRO A 37 8.49 -4.17 -9.48
CA PRO A 37 7.56 -4.28 -10.60
C PRO A 37 8.27 -4.77 -11.87
N SER A 38 8.54 -6.07 -11.96
CA SER A 38 8.89 -6.73 -13.23
C SER A 38 7.62 -7.03 -14.04
N HIS A 39 7.73 -7.24 -15.36
CA HIS A 39 6.58 -7.65 -16.19
C HIS A 39 5.91 -8.93 -15.68
N GLU A 40 6.70 -9.92 -15.25
CA GLU A 40 6.20 -11.15 -14.63
C GLU A 40 5.43 -10.88 -13.33
N ALA A 41 6.01 -10.09 -12.41
CA ALA A 41 5.37 -9.76 -11.15
C ALA A 41 4.08 -8.95 -11.32
N MET A 42 4.06 -8.04 -12.31
CA MET A 42 2.87 -7.26 -12.66
C MET A 42 1.78 -8.14 -13.28
N ALA A 43 2.13 -9.10 -14.13
CA ALA A 43 1.19 -10.05 -14.73
C ALA A 43 0.63 -11.07 -13.70
N ALA A 44 1.40 -11.38 -12.65
CA ALA A 44 0.99 -12.28 -11.57
C ALA A 44 0.04 -11.63 -10.54
N LEU A 45 -0.25 -10.34 -10.64
CA LEU A 45 -1.19 -9.66 -9.73
C LEU A 45 -2.60 -10.23 -9.87
N ASP A 46 -3.20 -10.57 -8.73
CA ASP A 46 -4.48 -11.28 -8.69
C ASP A 46 -5.68 -10.30 -8.79
N LEU A 47 -5.88 -9.67 -9.94
CA LEU A 47 -6.84 -8.57 -10.11
C LEU A 47 -8.21 -9.04 -10.63
N HIS A 48 -8.97 -9.77 -9.80
CA HIS A 48 -10.32 -10.22 -10.14
C HIS A 48 -11.37 -9.92 -9.04
N HIS A 49 -12.64 -9.89 -9.45
CA HIS A 49 -13.77 -9.70 -8.55
C HIS A 49 -14.04 -10.95 -7.68
N GLY A 50 -14.56 -10.75 -6.48
CA GLY A 50 -14.86 -11.84 -5.54
C GLY A 50 -13.77 -12.11 -4.51
N ARG A 51 -12.61 -11.44 -4.62
CA ARG A 51 -11.57 -11.46 -3.60
C ARG A 51 -11.99 -10.68 -2.34
N PRO A 52 -11.46 -11.05 -1.15
CA PRO A 52 -11.56 -10.19 0.03
C PRO A 52 -11.01 -8.79 -0.27
N ALA A 53 -11.77 -7.75 0.10
CA ALA A 53 -11.42 -6.36 -0.22
C ALA A 53 -9.99 -5.96 0.23
N PRO A 54 -9.49 -6.35 1.43
CA PRO A 54 -8.12 -6.06 1.83
C PRO A 54 -7.07 -6.73 0.94
N ALA A 55 -7.29 -7.96 0.48
CA ALA A 55 -6.34 -8.64 -0.41
C ALA A 55 -6.32 -7.99 -1.80
N LEU A 56 -7.50 -7.64 -2.34
CA LEU A 56 -7.61 -6.93 -3.61
C LEU A 56 -6.93 -5.55 -3.56
N ALA A 57 -7.13 -4.81 -2.47
CA ALA A 57 -6.50 -3.51 -2.27
C ALA A 57 -4.96 -3.62 -2.21
N ALA A 58 -4.40 -4.71 -1.67
CA ALA A 58 -2.96 -4.93 -1.65
C ALA A 58 -2.37 -5.09 -3.07
N ASP A 59 -3.04 -5.83 -3.96
CA ASP A 59 -2.59 -5.98 -5.35
C ASP A 59 -2.87 -4.76 -6.21
N LEU A 60 -3.98 -4.06 -5.99
CA LEU A 60 -4.21 -2.75 -6.63
C LEU A 60 -3.11 -1.75 -6.25
N ARG A 61 -2.70 -1.71 -4.97
CA ARG A 61 -1.56 -0.90 -4.53
C ARG A 61 -0.28 -1.24 -5.30
N ARG A 62 0.02 -2.54 -5.47
CA ARG A 62 1.19 -3.01 -6.23
C ARG A 62 1.10 -2.59 -7.70
N ALA A 63 -0.07 -2.74 -8.33
CA ALA A 63 -0.31 -2.34 -9.72
C ALA A 63 -0.01 -0.85 -9.92
N PHE A 64 -0.60 0.03 -9.11
CA PHE A 64 -0.34 1.47 -9.23
C PHE A 64 1.10 1.83 -8.91
N SER A 65 1.71 1.19 -7.91
CA SER A 65 3.15 1.38 -7.62
C SER A 65 4.03 0.97 -8.80
N GLY A 66 3.67 -0.08 -9.53
CA GLY A 66 4.36 -0.52 -10.74
C GLY A 66 4.24 0.47 -11.89
N ILE A 67 3.04 1.01 -12.13
CA ILE A 67 2.82 2.06 -13.14
C ILE A 67 3.65 3.30 -12.80
N VAL A 68 3.67 3.74 -11.54
CA VAL A 68 4.50 4.86 -11.11
C VAL A 68 5.98 4.56 -11.35
N ALA A 69 6.46 3.37 -10.97
CA ALA A 69 7.85 2.98 -11.21
C ALA A 69 8.22 3.01 -12.70
N GLY A 70 7.36 2.47 -13.56
CA GLY A 70 7.52 2.51 -15.01
C GLY A 70 7.57 3.92 -15.60
N ASN A 71 6.91 4.89 -14.98
CA ASN A 71 6.81 6.25 -15.51
C ASN A 71 7.89 7.22 -15.00
N VAL A 72 8.46 6.99 -13.80
CA VAL A 72 9.38 7.97 -13.18
C VAL A 72 10.67 7.39 -12.62
N LYS A 73 10.81 6.06 -12.51
CA LYS A 73 12.04 5.43 -11.99
C LYS A 73 12.83 4.87 -13.16
N GLU A 74 14.12 5.17 -13.21
CA GLU A 74 15.02 4.81 -14.32
C GLU A 74 14.97 3.30 -14.64
N ASP A 75 15.10 2.43 -13.63
CA ASP A 75 15.02 0.98 -13.83
C ASP A 75 13.65 0.52 -14.36
N GLY A 76 12.57 1.22 -13.99
CA GLY A 76 11.22 0.94 -14.47
C GLY A 76 11.03 1.38 -15.92
N MET A 77 11.46 2.59 -16.27
CA MET A 77 11.41 3.12 -17.64
C MET A 77 12.22 2.24 -18.60
N ARG A 78 13.46 1.87 -18.23
CA ARG A 78 14.30 0.98 -19.04
C ARG A 78 13.63 -0.36 -19.32
N ARG A 79 12.98 -0.97 -18.32
CA ARG A 79 12.24 -2.23 -18.51
C ARG A 79 11.09 -2.07 -19.51
N ILE A 80 10.39 -0.94 -19.50
CA ILE A 80 9.30 -0.67 -20.47
C ILE A 80 9.85 -0.44 -21.88
N GLU A 81 11.03 0.17 -22.03
CA GLU A 81 11.63 0.40 -23.35
C GLU A 81 12.21 -0.88 -23.97
N GLU A 82 12.68 -1.82 -23.16
CA GLU A 82 13.34 -3.06 -23.59
C GLU A 82 12.37 -4.21 -23.93
N PHE A 83 11.14 -4.20 -23.40
CA PHE A 83 10.16 -5.30 -23.50
C PHE A 83 8.79 -4.81 -23.97
#